data_AF-A0A1X7K2H1-F1
#
_entry.id   AF-A0A1X7K2H1-F1
#
_cell.length_a   1.000
_cell.length_b   1.000
_cell.length_c   1.000
_cell.angle_alpha   90.00
_cell.angle_beta   90.00
_cell.angle_gamma   90.00
#
_symmetry.space_group_name_H-M   'P 1'
#
loop_
_entity.id
_entity.type
_entity.pdbx_description
1 polymer ?
#
loop_
_entity_poly.entity_id
_entity_poly.type
_entity_poly.pdbx_seq_one_letter_code
_entity_poly.pdbx_strand_id
1 'polypeptide(L)'
;MAVLIGGFFTGCKKVEHGIDDAIVSINETTAATIQVGKALKVGFIANNISSFEFSIVKGSEVLLSETVAIEKGAHIVSKSFDIPLDESWVGEASLMVRYAAAGGTIEKTKPIVFSESNPVMYVVGGAIGAGWEPTLSVPMALYDEESKTKFETYEYVTVAGDGFKFLPTNVNWDNAYGKGATDGTLLQDEKAGNITVLKDGFYRLRMDAEALTYELLPLTWGIVGSATAGGWDKDTEMSFAGAKGTYTWKLTTDLVVGELKFRANNDWGMNLGGTSSALVLDGDNLKIYAAGTYDIELHLKPGAFTATLTKK
;
A
#
# COMPACT_ATOMS: atom_id res chain seq x y z
N MET A 1 81.42 57.36 -3.00
CA MET A 1 80.31 57.66 -3.93
C MET A 1 80.17 56.43 -4.82
N ALA A 2 79.30 55.49 -4.43
CA ALA A 2 79.09 54.24 -5.14
C ALA A 2 77.59 54.05 -5.34
N VAL A 3 77.23 53.78 -6.59
CA VAL A 3 75.90 53.88 -7.18
C VAL A 3 75.07 52.64 -6.86
N LEU A 4 73.82 52.86 -6.42
CA LEU A 4 72.77 51.85 -6.31
C LEU A 4 72.32 51.42 -7.72
N ILE A 5 72.31 50.13 -8.01
CA ILE A 5 71.63 49.57 -9.18
C ILE A 5 70.55 48.62 -8.66
N GLY A 6 69.30 49.06 -8.75
CA GLY A 6 68.13 48.26 -8.41
C GLY A 6 67.88 47.19 -9.46
N GLY A 7 67.85 45.93 -9.03
CA GLY A 7 67.38 44.81 -9.82
C GLY A 7 65.85 44.83 -9.92
N PHE A 8 65.33 44.99 -11.14
CA PHE A 8 63.93 44.68 -11.44
C PHE A 8 63.76 43.17 -11.49
N PHE A 9 63.08 42.60 -10.50
CA PHE A 9 62.51 41.27 -10.62
C PHE A 9 61.29 41.34 -11.54
N THR A 10 61.40 40.74 -12.72
CA THR A 10 60.27 40.45 -13.59
C THR A 10 59.39 39.44 -12.88
N GLY A 11 58.30 39.90 -12.26
CA GLY A 11 57.30 39.01 -11.68
C GLY A 11 56.65 38.18 -12.79
N CYS A 12 56.85 36.87 -12.76
CA CYS A 12 56.01 35.93 -13.48
C CYS A 12 54.56 36.15 -13.03
N LYS A 13 53.69 36.55 -13.97
CA LYS A 13 52.25 36.66 -13.73
C LYS A 13 51.73 35.25 -13.49
N LYS A 14 51.42 34.93 -12.23
CA LYS A 14 50.72 33.71 -11.84
C LYS A 14 49.36 33.74 -12.55
N VAL A 15 49.16 32.86 -13.54
CA VAL A 15 47.83 32.64 -14.12
C VAL A 15 47.10 31.75 -13.12
N GLU A 16 46.31 32.35 -12.25
CA GLU A 16 45.34 31.60 -11.45
C GLU A 16 44.16 31.26 -12.35
N HIS A 17 44.15 30.04 -12.89
CA HIS A 17 42.93 29.41 -13.37
C HIS A 17 42.18 28.90 -12.14
N GLY A 18 41.28 29.72 -11.60
CA GLY A 18 40.51 29.37 -10.42
C GLY A 18 39.27 30.23 -10.29
N ILE A 19 38.43 30.24 -11.32
CA ILE A 19 37.00 30.45 -11.07
C ILE A 19 36.44 29.06 -10.85
N ASP A 20 36.20 28.71 -9.59
CA ASP A 20 35.34 27.60 -9.21
C ASP A 20 33.96 27.92 -9.79
N ASP A 21 33.68 27.47 -11.01
CA ASP A 21 32.41 27.74 -11.66
C ASP A 21 31.26 27.14 -10.86
N ALA A 22 30.13 27.85 -10.82
CA ALA A 22 28.90 27.33 -10.24
C ALA A 22 28.51 26.07 -11.02
N ILE A 23 28.39 24.95 -10.32
CA ILE A 23 28.04 23.65 -10.90
C ILE A 23 27.00 22.98 -10.02
N VAL A 24 25.96 22.46 -10.65
CA VAL A 24 25.08 21.44 -10.06
C VAL A 24 25.02 20.26 -11.01
N SER A 25 24.97 19.04 -10.48
CA SER A 25 24.65 17.84 -11.23
C SER A 25 23.94 16.83 -10.35
N ILE A 26 23.11 15.99 -10.97
CA ILE A 26 22.45 14.87 -10.28
C ILE A 26 23.45 13.73 -10.16
N ASN A 27 23.62 13.22 -8.94
CA ASN A 27 24.52 12.13 -8.63
C ASN A 27 24.08 10.82 -9.31
N GLU A 28 25.06 10.02 -9.73
CA GLU A 28 24.90 8.69 -10.33
C GLU A 28 24.10 7.71 -9.45
N THR A 29 24.22 7.80 -8.13
CA THR A 29 23.47 7.00 -7.14
C THR A 29 21.96 7.28 -7.11
N THR A 30 21.49 8.37 -7.73
CA THR A 30 20.04 8.61 -7.88
C THR A 30 19.44 7.53 -8.77
N ALA A 31 18.39 6.87 -8.29
CA ALA A 31 17.74 5.77 -9.00
C ALA A 31 17.28 6.19 -10.42
N ALA A 32 17.41 5.28 -11.39
CA ALA A 32 16.92 5.49 -12.75
C ALA A 32 15.45 5.06 -12.92
N THR A 33 14.89 4.35 -11.95
CA THR A 33 13.50 3.88 -11.94
C THR A 33 12.95 3.96 -10.53
N ILE A 34 11.69 4.37 -10.39
CA ILE A 34 10.97 4.37 -9.11
C ILE A 34 9.47 4.14 -9.35
N GLN A 35 8.79 3.48 -8.41
CA GLN A 35 7.34 3.38 -8.43
C GLN A 35 6.70 4.70 -7.98
N VAL A 36 5.58 5.06 -8.59
CA VAL A 36 4.73 6.15 -8.06
C VAL A 36 4.28 5.84 -6.62
N GLY A 37 4.07 6.87 -5.80
CA GLY A 37 3.78 6.71 -4.37
C GLY A 37 4.98 6.39 -3.47
N LYS A 38 6.22 6.45 -3.97
CA LYS A 38 7.45 6.28 -3.19
C LYS A 38 8.24 7.58 -3.10
N ALA A 39 8.96 7.79 -2.00
CA ALA A 39 9.88 8.91 -1.89
C ALA A 39 11.10 8.72 -2.81
N LEU A 40 11.32 9.65 -3.73
CA LEU A 40 12.50 9.70 -4.60
C LEU A 40 13.63 10.43 -3.88
N LYS A 41 14.66 9.68 -3.46
CA LYS A 41 15.91 10.26 -2.96
C LYS A 41 16.82 10.65 -4.11
N VAL A 42 17.07 11.95 -4.26
CA VAL A 42 17.98 12.51 -5.28
C VAL A 42 19.24 13.00 -4.60
N GLY A 43 20.39 12.54 -5.09
CA GLY A 43 21.69 13.09 -4.72
C GLY A 43 22.11 14.19 -5.69
N PHE A 44 22.73 15.24 -5.17
CA PHE A 44 23.26 16.35 -5.94
C PHE A 44 24.72 16.58 -5.60
N ILE A 45 25.51 16.91 -6.61
CA ILE A 45 26.86 17.46 -6.46
C ILE A 45 26.74 18.94 -6.80
N ALA A 46 27.15 19.80 -5.87
CA ALA A 46 27.05 21.24 -5.97
C ALA A 46 28.41 21.89 -5.68
N ASN A 47 28.80 22.88 -6.47
CA ASN A 47 29.98 23.70 -6.21
C ASN A 47 29.66 25.17 -6.44
N ASN A 48 30.19 26.02 -5.54
CA ASN A 48 30.04 27.47 -5.59
C ASN A 48 28.60 27.96 -5.87
N ILE A 49 27.62 27.35 -5.21
CA ILE A 49 26.21 27.67 -5.37
C ILE A 49 25.45 27.53 -4.05
N SER A 50 24.52 28.45 -3.80
CA SER A 50 23.70 28.47 -2.57
C SER A 50 22.30 27.91 -2.76
N SER A 51 21.79 27.84 -4.00
CA SER A 51 20.52 27.21 -4.33
C SER A 51 20.38 26.92 -5.82
N PHE A 52 19.50 25.99 -6.16
CA PHE A 52 19.09 25.70 -7.54
C PHE A 52 17.63 25.27 -7.59
N GLU A 53 17.01 25.34 -8.77
CA GLU A 53 15.69 24.77 -9.02
C GLU A 53 15.85 23.30 -9.41
N PHE A 54 15.13 22.42 -8.72
CA PHE A 54 14.96 21.03 -9.11
C PHE A 54 13.55 20.82 -9.63
N SER A 55 13.41 20.11 -10.75
CA SER A 55 12.11 19.78 -11.31
C SER A 55 12.05 18.35 -11.82
N ILE A 56 10.84 17.78 -11.85
CA ILE A 56 10.54 16.53 -12.54
C ILE A 56 9.68 16.90 -13.75
N VAL A 57 10.17 16.58 -14.95
CA VAL A 57 9.56 16.98 -16.22
C VAL A 57 9.19 15.75 -17.02
N LYS A 58 7.94 15.68 -17.51
CA LYS A 58 7.45 14.61 -18.38
C LYS A 58 6.99 15.20 -19.70
N GLY A 59 7.74 14.92 -20.77
CA GLY A 59 7.53 15.63 -22.04
C GLY A 59 7.75 17.14 -21.86
N SER A 60 6.70 17.93 -22.01
CA SER A 60 6.69 19.38 -21.77
C SER A 60 6.08 19.79 -20.42
N GLU A 61 5.51 18.84 -19.67
CA GLU A 61 4.83 19.10 -18.42
C GLU A 61 5.82 19.09 -17.25
N VAL A 62 5.72 20.09 -16.36
CA VAL A 62 6.46 20.12 -15.10
C VAL A 62 5.58 19.50 -14.02
N LEU A 63 5.89 18.26 -13.63
CA LEU A 63 5.15 17.49 -12.63
C LEU A 63 5.44 17.97 -11.21
N LEU A 64 6.68 18.38 -10.95
CA LEU A 64 7.14 18.93 -9.67
C LEU A 64 8.22 19.98 -9.94
N SER A 65 8.22 21.07 -9.17
CA SER A 65 9.36 21.99 -9.10
C SER A 65 9.54 22.50 -7.67
N GLU A 66 10.80 22.53 -7.21
CA GLU A 66 11.16 23.01 -5.89
C GLU A 66 12.55 23.69 -5.91
N THR A 67 12.72 24.76 -5.13
CA THR A 67 14.03 25.33 -4.88
C THR A 67 14.77 24.53 -3.81
N VAL A 68 15.97 24.04 -4.13
CA VAL A 68 16.86 23.33 -3.21
C VAL A 68 17.95 24.29 -2.74
N ALA A 69 18.01 24.56 -1.44
CA ALA A 69 19.08 25.33 -0.83
C ALA A 69 20.29 24.45 -0.48
N ILE A 70 21.48 25.02 -0.56
CA ILE A 70 22.75 24.36 -0.24
C ILE A 70 23.40 25.08 0.93
N GLU A 71 23.69 24.32 1.99
CA GLU A 71 24.43 24.85 3.13
C GLU A 71 25.85 25.26 2.72
N LYS A 72 26.36 26.32 3.33
CA LYS A 72 27.68 26.85 3.00
C LYS A 72 28.76 25.78 3.24
N GLY A 73 29.48 25.42 2.18
CA GLY A 73 30.56 24.41 2.23
C GLY A 73 30.08 22.97 1.99
N ALA A 74 28.78 22.74 1.80
CA ALA A 74 28.27 21.44 1.37
C ALA A 74 28.46 21.26 -0.14
N HIS A 75 29.14 20.18 -0.53
CA HIS A 75 29.40 19.85 -1.94
C HIS A 75 28.61 18.64 -2.44
N ILE A 76 28.16 17.78 -1.54
CA ILE A 76 27.32 16.64 -1.83
C ILE A 76 26.11 16.74 -0.90
N VAL A 77 24.92 16.83 -1.48
CA VAL A 77 23.67 16.89 -0.71
C VAL A 77 22.71 15.84 -1.25
N SER A 78 21.76 15.41 -0.44
CA SER A 78 20.65 14.57 -0.91
C SER A 78 19.35 15.09 -0.35
N LYS A 79 18.28 14.99 -1.14
CA LYS A 79 16.93 15.34 -0.72
C LYS A 79 15.95 14.26 -1.17
N SER A 80 14.95 14.00 -0.35
CA SER A 80 13.82 13.14 -0.70
C SER A 80 12.67 14.01 -1.21
N PHE A 81 12.04 13.57 -2.30
CA PHE A 81 10.84 14.18 -2.87
C PHE A 81 9.73 13.14 -2.87
N ASP A 82 8.56 13.48 -2.33
CA ASP A 82 7.42 12.58 -2.31
C ASP A 82 6.80 12.51 -3.71
N ILE A 83 6.84 11.34 -4.33
CA ILE A 83 6.20 11.10 -5.61
C ILE A 83 4.75 10.70 -5.33
N PRO A 84 3.75 11.40 -5.88
CA PRO A 84 2.36 11.06 -5.64
C PRO A 84 2.05 9.67 -6.18
N LEU A 85 1.04 9.01 -5.60
CA LEU A 85 0.48 7.76 -6.11
C LEU A 85 -0.48 8.08 -7.27
N ASP A 86 0.07 8.62 -8.35
CA ASP A 86 -0.66 9.09 -9.53
C ASP A 86 -0.15 8.37 -10.78
N GLU A 87 -1.03 7.57 -11.40
CA GLU A 87 -0.70 6.81 -12.62
C GLU A 87 -0.36 7.73 -13.81
N SER A 88 -0.80 8.99 -13.80
CA SER A 88 -0.44 9.96 -14.84
C SER A 88 1.06 10.22 -14.91
N TRP A 89 1.81 9.95 -13.83
CA TRP A 89 3.27 10.07 -13.79
C TRP A 89 3.98 8.90 -14.48
N VAL A 90 3.35 7.72 -14.59
CA VAL A 90 3.95 6.49 -15.11
C VAL A 90 4.49 6.67 -16.53
N GLY A 91 5.76 6.32 -16.74
CA GLY A 91 6.48 6.46 -18.00
C GLY A 91 7.80 7.18 -17.86
N GLU A 92 8.38 7.56 -18.99
CA GLU A 92 9.64 8.28 -19.06
C GLU A 92 9.48 9.74 -18.62
N ALA A 93 10.42 10.22 -17.83
CA ALA A 93 10.53 11.60 -17.38
C ALA A 93 12.01 12.01 -17.25
N SER A 94 12.25 13.27 -16.91
CA SER A 94 13.56 13.85 -16.67
C SER A 94 13.60 14.55 -15.33
N LEU A 95 14.57 14.18 -14.51
CA LEU A 95 15.01 14.97 -13.37
C LEU A 95 15.82 16.13 -13.92
N MET A 96 15.43 17.36 -13.63
CA MET A 96 16.07 18.57 -14.12
C MET A 96 16.62 19.39 -12.95
N VAL A 97 17.84 19.89 -13.10
CA VAL A 97 18.37 20.96 -12.26
C VAL A 97 18.62 22.20 -13.11
N ARG A 98 18.17 23.35 -12.64
CA ARG A 98 18.38 24.65 -13.26
C ARG A 98 19.05 25.59 -12.27
N TYR A 99 20.12 26.24 -12.69
CA TYR A 99 20.90 27.13 -11.83
C TYR A 99 21.58 28.26 -12.61
N ALA A 100 21.89 29.35 -11.90
CA ALA A 100 22.65 30.46 -12.48
C ALA A 100 24.16 30.17 -12.43
N ALA A 101 24.85 30.44 -13.53
CA ALA A 101 26.31 30.39 -13.64
C ALA A 101 26.85 31.60 -14.44
N ALA A 102 28.17 31.75 -14.48
CA ALA A 102 28.80 32.78 -15.30
C ALA A 102 28.45 32.56 -16.79
N GLY A 103 27.61 33.43 -17.36
CA GLY A 103 27.14 33.32 -18.75
C GLY A 103 25.66 32.95 -18.92
N GLY A 104 24.91 32.74 -17.82
CA GLY A 104 23.45 32.60 -17.86
C GLY A 104 22.92 31.46 -17.01
N THR A 105 21.76 30.94 -17.40
CA THR A 105 21.13 29.81 -16.75
C THR A 105 21.60 28.51 -17.37
N ILE A 106 22.07 27.58 -16.54
CA ILE A 106 22.46 26.23 -16.94
C ILE A 106 21.36 25.26 -16.54
N GLU A 107 21.08 24.32 -17.43
CA GLU A 107 20.17 23.21 -17.20
C GLU A 107 20.91 21.89 -17.36
N LYS A 108 20.68 20.95 -16.45
CA LYS A 108 21.14 19.56 -16.60
C LYS A 108 19.99 18.61 -16.31
N THR A 109 19.94 17.53 -17.07
CA THR A 109 18.90 16.50 -16.92
C THR A 109 19.50 15.14 -16.61
N LYS A 110 18.72 14.31 -15.93
CA LYS A 110 18.95 12.87 -15.78
C LYS A 110 17.63 12.14 -16.07
N PRO A 111 17.61 11.14 -16.97
CA PRO A 111 16.40 10.39 -17.24
C PRO A 111 15.96 9.59 -16.00
N ILE A 112 14.66 9.44 -15.84
CA ILE A 112 14.03 8.58 -14.85
C ILE A 112 12.79 7.92 -15.46
N VAL A 113 12.49 6.70 -15.02
CA VAL A 113 11.24 6.02 -15.36
C VAL A 113 10.38 5.89 -14.10
N PHE A 114 9.17 6.41 -14.15
CA PHE A 114 8.15 6.13 -13.14
C PHE A 114 7.40 4.87 -13.55
N SER A 115 7.36 3.87 -12.69
CA SER A 115 6.59 2.64 -12.92
C SER A 115 5.32 2.61 -12.08
N GLU A 116 4.36 1.78 -12.48
CA GLU A 116 3.15 1.55 -11.69
C GLU A 116 3.50 1.07 -10.28
N SER A 117 2.73 1.54 -9.30
CA SER A 117 2.79 1.02 -7.93
C SER A 117 1.82 -0.14 -7.80
N ASN A 118 2.32 -1.27 -7.30
CA ASN A 118 1.47 -2.39 -6.87
C ASN A 118 1.63 -2.55 -5.36
N PRO A 119 0.97 -1.70 -4.56
CA PRO A 119 1.14 -1.71 -3.13
C PRO A 119 0.56 -2.99 -2.55
N VAL A 120 1.25 -3.50 -1.54
CA VAL A 120 0.86 -4.69 -0.79
C VAL A 120 0.60 -4.31 0.65
N MET A 121 -0.33 -5.00 1.27
CA MET A 121 -0.60 -4.87 2.70
C MET A 121 -0.84 -6.27 3.26
N TYR A 122 -0.40 -6.47 4.49
CA TYR A 122 -0.55 -7.73 5.21
C TYR A 122 -1.14 -7.47 6.59
N VAL A 123 -1.81 -8.46 7.16
CA VAL A 123 -2.23 -8.45 8.56
C VAL A 123 -1.42 -9.48 9.35
N VAL A 124 -0.96 -9.10 10.54
CA VAL A 124 -0.15 -9.93 11.45
C VAL A 124 -0.62 -9.71 12.88
N GLY A 125 -0.64 -10.74 13.71
CA GLY A 125 -1.04 -10.57 15.09
C GLY A 125 -1.29 -11.87 15.83
N GLY A 126 -1.07 -11.86 17.14
CA GLY A 126 -1.40 -12.99 18.01
C GLY A 126 -2.90 -13.27 18.09
N ALA A 127 -3.76 -12.30 17.74
CA ALA A 127 -5.20 -12.47 17.66
C ALA A 127 -5.69 -13.23 16.42
N ILE A 128 -4.85 -13.43 15.41
CA ILE A 128 -5.18 -14.10 14.14
C ILE A 128 -4.29 -15.34 13.90
N GLY A 129 -4.50 -16.05 12.78
CA GLY A 129 -3.74 -17.26 12.47
C GLY A 129 -2.25 -17.07 12.22
N ALA A 130 -1.84 -15.89 11.75
CA ALA A 130 -0.44 -15.57 11.48
C ALA A 130 0.46 -15.53 12.72
N GLY A 131 -0.09 -15.22 13.90
CA GLY A 131 0.74 -14.87 15.05
C GLY A 131 1.52 -13.57 14.82
N TRP A 132 2.54 -13.30 15.65
CA TRP A 132 3.38 -12.09 15.58
C TRP A 132 4.59 -12.23 14.64
N GLU A 133 4.54 -13.15 13.68
CA GLU A 133 5.62 -13.42 12.73
C GLU A 133 5.33 -12.76 11.37
N PRO A 134 6.05 -11.69 10.97
CA PRO A 134 5.81 -11.00 9.69
C PRO A 134 5.83 -11.93 8.48
N THR A 135 6.69 -12.96 8.48
CA THR A 135 6.79 -13.91 7.36
C THR A 135 5.58 -14.84 7.23
N LEU A 136 4.74 -14.93 8.27
CA LEU A 136 3.48 -15.67 8.30
C LEU A 136 2.25 -14.76 8.17
N SER A 137 2.46 -13.45 7.98
CA SER A 137 1.38 -12.48 7.82
C SER A 137 0.46 -12.84 6.64
N VAL A 138 -0.83 -12.52 6.80
CA VAL A 138 -1.86 -12.84 5.79
C VAL A 138 -1.94 -11.68 4.80
N PRO A 139 -1.82 -11.93 3.47
CA PRO A 139 -1.96 -10.87 2.49
C PRO A 139 -3.38 -10.31 2.46
N MET A 140 -3.48 -9.01 2.27
CA MET A 140 -4.72 -8.29 2.02
C MET A 140 -4.85 -7.97 0.53
N ALA A 141 -6.08 -7.80 0.05
CA ALA A 141 -6.38 -7.42 -1.32
C ALA A 141 -6.89 -5.98 -1.38
N LEU A 142 -6.64 -5.28 -2.48
CA LEU A 142 -7.34 -4.02 -2.77
C LEU A 142 -8.84 -4.29 -2.95
N TYR A 143 -9.69 -3.46 -2.37
CA TYR A 143 -11.17 -3.61 -2.48
C TYR A 143 -11.88 -2.47 -3.20
N ASP A 144 -11.12 -1.48 -3.65
CA ASP A 144 -11.59 -0.33 -4.42
C ASP A 144 -10.67 -0.23 -5.64
N GLU A 145 -11.21 -0.51 -6.83
CA GLU A 145 -10.43 -0.59 -8.08
C GLU A 145 -9.73 0.73 -8.43
N GLU A 146 -10.26 1.85 -7.95
CA GLU A 146 -9.72 3.19 -8.17
C GLU A 146 -8.69 3.58 -7.09
N SER A 147 -8.63 2.86 -5.97
CA SER A 147 -7.74 3.15 -4.85
C SER A 147 -6.63 2.12 -4.72
N LYS A 148 -5.39 2.62 -4.61
CA LYS A 148 -4.21 1.82 -4.32
C LYS A 148 -3.86 1.81 -2.82
N THR A 149 -4.73 2.34 -1.96
CA THR A 149 -4.47 2.55 -0.52
C THR A 149 -5.44 1.81 0.39
N LYS A 150 -6.51 1.24 -0.19
CA LYS A 150 -7.61 0.59 0.53
C LYS A 150 -7.52 -0.92 0.42
N PHE A 151 -7.25 -1.59 1.54
CA PHE A 151 -7.04 -3.03 1.61
C PHE A 151 -8.08 -3.72 2.47
N GLU A 152 -8.46 -4.94 2.11
CA GLU A 152 -9.32 -5.81 2.91
C GLU A 152 -8.79 -7.24 3.04
N THR A 153 -9.20 -7.89 4.12
CA THR A 153 -9.08 -9.35 4.30
C THR A 153 -10.16 -9.85 5.26
N TYR A 154 -10.25 -11.17 5.42
CA TYR A 154 -11.23 -11.83 6.28
C TYR A 154 -10.52 -12.79 7.22
N GLU A 155 -10.73 -12.61 8.52
CA GLU A 155 -9.98 -13.33 9.55
C GLU A 155 -10.88 -13.72 10.71
N TYR A 156 -10.59 -14.86 11.32
CA TYR A 156 -11.10 -15.15 12.66
C TYR A 156 -10.19 -14.49 13.69
N VAL A 157 -10.73 -13.51 14.41
CA VAL A 157 -9.99 -12.70 15.37
C VAL A 157 -10.45 -13.06 16.79
N THR A 158 -9.48 -13.34 17.67
CA THR A 158 -9.74 -13.60 19.08
C THR A 158 -9.44 -12.38 19.95
N VAL A 159 -10.15 -12.22 21.07
CA VAL A 159 -9.80 -11.27 22.14
C VAL A 159 -8.43 -11.63 22.73
N ALA A 160 -8.13 -12.92 22.85
CA ALA A 160 -6.81 -13.41 23.26
C ALA A 160 -5.75 -13.17 22.17
N GLY A 161 -4.48 -13.04 22.58
CA GLY A 161 -3.34 -12.89 21.66
C GLY A 161 -2.94 -11.45 21.36
N ASP A 162 -3.38 -10.50 22.19
CA ASP A 162 -2.94 -9.10 22.21
C ASP A 162 -3.16 -8.31 20.90
N GLY A 163 -4.11 -8.75 20.06
CA GLY A 163 -4.51 -8.02 18.86
C GLY A 163 -3.68 -8.31 17.62
N PHE A 164 -3.71 -7.37 16.68
CA PHE A 164 -3.02 -7.42 15.39
C PHE A 164 -2.60 -6.03 14.91
N LYS A 165 -1.82 -6.00 13.82
CA LYS A 165 -1.32 -4.83 13.10
C LYS A 165 -1.34 -5.08 11.59
N PHE A 166 -1.15 -4.02 10.81
CA PHE A 166 -0.95 -4.11 9.37
C PHE A 166 0.50 -3.82 8.99
N LEU A 167 1.02 -4.54 8.01
CA LEU A 167 2.39 -4.37 7.51
C LEU A 167 2.40 -4.06 6.01
N PRO A 168 3.17 -3.05 5.56
CA PRO A 168 3.39 -2.81 4.12
C PRO A 168 4.42 -3.78 3.50
N THR A 169 4.92 -4.74 4.29
CA THR A 169 5.90 -5.76 3.92
C THR A 169 5.66 -7.01 4.77
N ASN A 170 5.95 -8.20 4.25
CA ASN A 170 5.88 -9.46 5.01
C ASN A 170 7.24 -9.91 5.56
N VAL A 171 8.21 -9.00 5.63
CA VAL A 171 9.60 -9.32 6.03
C VAL A 171 9.90 -8.83 7.44
N ASN A 172 9.47 -7.62 7.78
CA ASN A 172 9.80 -6.95 9.01
C ASN A 172 8.68 -5.99 9.43
N TRP A 173 8.94 -5.17 10.45
CA TRP A 173 7.98 -4.22 11.02
C TRP A 173 8.07 -2.82 10.39
N ASP A 174 8.92 -2.63 9.38
CA ASP A 174 9.20 -1.30 8.82
C ASP A 174 7.91 -0.65 8.34
N ASN A 175 7.64 0.55 8.84
CA ASN A 175 6.44 1.34 8.51
C ASN A 175 5.11 0.61 8.82
N ALA A 176 5.09 -0.26 9.83
CA ALA A 176 3.86 -0.92 10.29
C ALA A 176 2.80 0.09 10.73
N TYR A 177 1.53 -0.30 10.55
CA TYR A 177 0.38 0.45 11.02
C TYR A 177 -0.22 -0.27 12.23
N GLY A 178 -0.41 0.49 13.31
CA GLY A 178 -1.12 0.03 14.49
C GLY A 178 -2.27 0.97 14.85
N LYS A 179 -2.79 0.80 16.05
CA LYS A 179 -3.91 1.58 16.59
C LYS A 179 -3.52 3.05 16.75
N GLY A 180 -4.32 3.93 16.17
CA GLY A 180 -4.25 5.38 16.34
C GLY A 180 -4.85 5.88 17.66
N ALA A 181 -4.97 7.20 17.78
CA ALA A 181 -5.42 7.86 19.01
C ALA A 181 -6.90 7.57 19.35
N THR A 182 -7.74 7.38 18.33
CA THR A 182 -9.15 7.04 18.48
C THR A 182 -9.46 5.70 17.82
N ASP A 183 -10.54 5.06 18.26
CA ASP A 183 -11.00 3.82 17.63
C ASP A 183 -11.30 4.03 16.14
N GLY A 184 -10.98 3.03 15.31
CA GLY A 184 -11.07 3.15 13.85
C GLY A 184 -9.98 3.98 13.16
N THR A 185 -9.02 4.57 13.89
CA THR A 185 -7.89 5.30 13.29
C THR A 185 -6.58 4.52 13.37
N LEU A 186 -5.68 4.77 12.43
CA LEU A 186 -4.35 4.16 12.36
C LEU A 186 -3.25 5.16 12.71
N LEU A 187 -2.16 4.63 13.26
CA LEU A 187 -0.89 5.31 13.36
C LEU A 187 0.16 4.48 12.63
N GLN A 188 0.83 5.10 11.65
CA GLN A 188 1.97 4.50 10.95
C GLN A 188 3.25 4.67 11.78
N ASP A 189 3.40 3.82 12.78
CA ASP A 189 4.57 3.73 13.64
C ASP A 189 4.71 2.29 14.12
N GLU A 190 5.90 1.73 14.06
CA GLU A 190 6.20 0.38 14.53
C GLU A 190 5.84 0.20 16.01
N LYS A 191 5.92 1.27 16.79
CA LYS A 191 5.57 1.33 18.21
C LYS A 191 4.10 1.62 18.49
N ALA A 192 3.28 1.85 17.45
CA ALA A 192 1.84 2.02 17.61
C ALA A 192 1.23 0.83 18.38
N GLY A 193 0.12 1.06 19.08
CA GLY A 193 -0.57 0.00 19.82
C GLY A 193 -1.14 -1.07 18.88
N ASN A 194 -1.56 -2.19 19.44
CA ASN A 194 -2.24 -3.24 18.68
C ASN A 194 -3.73 -2.93 18.52
N ILE A 195 -4.31 -3.34 17.39
CA ILE A 195 -5.75 -3.30 17.17
C ILE A 195 -6.37 -4.54 17.81
N THR A 196 -7.41 -4.38 18.61
CA THR A 196 -8.05 -5.46 19.37
C THR A 196 -9.54 -5.51 19.09
N VAL A 197 -10.14 -6.68 19.32
CA VAL A 197 -11.60 -6.89 19.26
C VAL A 197 -12.15 -7.11 20.66
N LEU A 198 -13.43 -6.80 20.87
CA LEU A 198 -14.12 -7.02 22.14
C LEU A 198 -14.70 -8.43 22.28
N LYS A 199 -14.86 -9.16 21.16
CA LYS A 199 -15.41 -10.52 21.12
C LYS A 199 -14.69 -11.34 20.07
N ASP A 200 -14.49 -12.61 20.38
CA ASP A 200 -14.06 -13.60 19.39
C ASP A 200 -15.09 -13.66 18.26
N GLY A 201 -14.61 -13.74 17.01
CA GLY A 201 -15.50 -13.82 15.87
C GLY A 201 -14.79 -13.81 14.54
N PHE A 202 -15.55 -14.03 13.48
CA PHE A 202 -15.09 -13.85 12.11
C PHE A 202 -15.35 -12.40 11.70
N TYR A 203 -14.34 -11.72 11.17
CA TYR A 203 -14.40 -10.31 10.81
C TYR A 203 -13.95 -10.09 9.38
N ARG A 204 -14.59 -9.12 8.71
CA ARG A 204 -13.93 -8.40 7.63
C ARG A 204 -13.07 -7.30 8.26
N LEU A 205 -11.79 -7.29 7.89
CA LEU A 205 -10.83 -6.27 8.27
C LEU A 205 -10.57 -5.39 7.06
N ARG A 206 -10.81 -4.08 7.20
CA ARG A 206 -10.44 -3.09 6.18
C ARG A 206 -9.49 -2.06 6.74
N MET A 207 -8.61 -1.55 5.90
CA MET A 207 -7.75 -0.43 6.24
C MET A 207 -7.59 0.50 5.03
N ASP A 208 -7.40 1.78 5.33
CA ASP A 208 -7.08 2.83 4.36
C ASP A 208 -5.76 3.48 4.79
N ALA A 209 -4.71 3.26 4.00
CA ALA A 209 -3.35 3.74 4.28
C ALA A 209 -3.20 5.25 4.07
N GLU A 210 -4.09 5.88 3.30
CA GLU A 210 -4.08 7.32 3.04
C GLU A 210 -4.91 8.07 4.08
N ALA A 211 -6.14 7.61 4.31
CA ALA A 211 -7.01 8.19 5.33
C ALA A 211 -6.57 7.84 6.77
N LEU A 212 -5.65 6.88 6.92
CA LEU A 212 -5.19 6.32 8.20
C LEU A 212 -6.37 5.84 9.06
N THR A 213 -7.21 4.98 8.48
CA THR A 213 -8.38 4.40 9.15
C THR A 213 -8.45 2.89 9.00
N TYR A 214 -9.20 2.24 9.88
CA TYR A 214 -9.55 0.83 9.77
C TYR A 214 -11.00 0.58 10.18
N GLU A 215 -11.60 -0.47 9.63
CA GLU A 215 -12.95 -0.93 9.94
C GLU A 215 -12.90 -2.42 10.30
N LEU A 216 -13.58 -2.78 11.38
CA LEU A 216 -13.79 -4.17 11.80
C LEU A 216 -15.28 -4.47 11.74
N LEU A 217 -15.68 -5.28 10.77
CA LEU A 217 -17.08 -5.72 10.63
C LEU A 217 -17.20 -7.18 11.07
N PRO A 218 -17.86 -7.49 12.20
CA PRO A 218 -18.18 -8.86 12.55
C PRO A 218 -19.15 -9.45 11.51
N LEU A 219 -18.93 -10.72 11.16
CA LEU A 219 -19.68 -11.44 10.15
C LEU A 219 -20.29 -12.73 10.71
N THR A 220 -21.59 -12.89 10.52
CA THR A 220 -22.29 -14.19 10.51
C THR A 220 -22.68 -14.53 9.09
N TRP A 221 -22.95 -15.80 8.81
CA TRP A 221 -23.34 -16.28 7.48
C TRP A 221 -24.58 -17.15 7.55
N GLY A 222 -25.47 -16.95 6.58
CA GLY A 222 -26.63 -17.79 6.33
C GLY A 222 -26.77 -18.13 4.85
N ILE A 223 -27.71 -19.03 4.54
CA ILE A 223 -28.22 -19.19 3.17
C ILE A 223 -29.62 -18.58 3.04
N VAL A 224 -29.91 -18.00 1.88
CA VAL A 224 -31.20 -17.38 1.57
C VAL A 224 -31.59 -17.68 0.12
N GLY A 225 -32.87 -17.87 -0.17
CA GLY A 225 -33.35 -18.10 -1.53
C GLY A 225 -34.55 -19.03 -1.64
N SER A 226 -35.12 -19.15 -2.84
CA SER A 226 -36.31 -19.98 -3.10
C SER A 226 -36.12 -21.47 -2.81
N ALA A 227 -34.87 -21.94 -2.74
CA ALA A 227 -34.55 -23.30 -2.31
C ALA A 227 -34.62 -23.51 -0.78
N THR A 228 -34.65 -22.43 0.01
CA THR A 228 -34.64 -22.48 1.48
C THR A 228 -36.06 -22.33 2.05
N ALA A 229 -36.27 -22.76 3.31
CA ALA A 229 -37.58 -22.67 3.97
C ALA A 229 -38.06 -21.22 4.17
N GLY A 230 -37.14 -20.26 4.27
CA GLY A 230 -37.43 -18.84 4.46
C GLY A 230 -37.57 -18.04 3.16
N GLY A 231 -37.38 -18.67 1.99
CA GLY A 231 -37.37 -17.97 0.72
C GLY A 231 -36.29 -16.88 0.68
N TRP A 232 -36.60 -15.78 -0.01
CA TRP A 232 -35.74 -14.59 -0.05
C TRP A 232 -35.90 -13.65 1.17
N ASP A 233 -36.85 -13.95 2.06
CA ASP A 233 -37.23 -13.08 3.16
C ASP A 233 -36.42 -13.35 4.44
N LYS A 234 -35.93 -14.58 4.63
CA LYS A 234 -35.26 -14.99 5.86
C LYS A 234 -34.13 -16.00 5.63
N ASP A 235 -33.00 -15.76 6.29
CA ASP A 235 -31.84 -16.64 6.21
C ASP A 235 -32.04 -17.89 7.06
N THR A 236 -31.42 -18.97 6.59
CA THR A 236 -31.09 -20.14 7.41
C THR A 236 -29.65 -20.00 7.88
N GLU A 237 -29.46 -19.69 9.16
CA GLU A 237 -28.16 -19.41 9.77
C GLU A 237 -27.21 -20.61 9.70
N MET A 238 -25.95 -20.35 9.35
CA MET A 238 -24.86 -21.33 9.40
C MET A 238 -24.11 -21.23 10.73
N SER A 239 -23.47 -22.33 11.13
CA SER A 239 -22.59 -22.35 12.29
C SER A 239 -21.13 -22.24 11.86
N PHE A 240 -20.37 -21.34 12.47
CA PHE A 240 -18.93 -21.29 12.26
C PHE A 240 -18.27 -22.52 12.89
N ALA A 241 -17.55 -23.30 12.09
CA ALA A 241 -16.80 -24.48 12.50
C ALA A 241 -15.35 -24.33 12.03
N GLY A 242 -14.67 -23.34 12.60
CA GLY A 242 -13.31 -22.96 12.25
C GLY A 242 -12.46 -22.55 13.45
N ALA A 243 -11.21 -22.22 13.18
CA ALA A 243 -10.24 -21.67 14.11
C ALA A 243 -9.33 -20.68 13.37
N LYS A 244 -8.34 -20.13 14.06
CA LYS A 244 -7.25 -19.35 13.46
C LYS A 244 -6.68 -20.07 12.22
N GLY A 245 -6.76 -19.43 11.04
CA GLY A 245 -6.29 -20.00 9.76
C GLY A 245 -7.21 -21.03 9.08
N THR A 246 -8.40 -21.32 9.60
CA THR A 246 -9.40 -22.20 8.96
C THR A 246 -10.79 -21.64 9.13
N TYR A 247 -11.41 -21.18 8.03
CA TYR A 247 -12.66 -20.41 8.06
C TYR A 247 -13.76 -21.16 7.31
N THR A 248 -14.38 -22.12 8.00
CA THR A 248 -15.46 -22.93 7.44
C THR A 248 -16.75 -22.68 8.20
N TRP A 249 -17.81 -22.34 7.48
CA TRP A 249 -19.19 -22.28 7.98
C TRP A 249 -19.93 -23.53 7.54
N LYS A 250 -20.77 -24.09 8.41
CA LYS A 250 -21.49 -25.35 8.15
C LYS A 250 -22.97 -25.23 8.42
N LEU A 251 -23.76 -25.93 7.63
CA LEU A 251 -25.20 -26.07 7.80
C LEU A 251 -25.66 -27.41 7.24
N THR A 252 -26.49 -28.13 7.99
CA THR A 252 -27.29 -29.24 7.47
C THR A 252 -28.75 -28.79 7.41
N THR A 253 -29.36 -28.82 6.23
CA THR A 253 -30.76 -28.37 6.06
C THR A 253 -31.44 -29.07 4.88
N ASP A 254 -32.77 -29.08 4.90
CA ASP A 254 -33.56 -29.51 3.74
C ASP A 254 -33.67 -28.36 2.74
N LEU A 255 -33.44 -28.68 1.46
CA LEU A 255 -33.61 -27.77 0.33
C LEU A 255 -34.65 -28.31 -0.64
N VAL A 256 -35.35 -27.40 -1.32
CA VAL A 256 -36.21 -27.71 -2.47
C VAL A 256 -35.54 -27.32 -3.78
N VAL A 257 -36.13 -27.72 -4.91
CA VAL A 257 -35.68 -27.23 -6.22
C VAL A 257 -35.88 -25.72 -6.28
N GLY A 258 -34.82 -24.99 -6.60
CA GLY A 258 -34.84 -23.52 -6.56
C GLY A 258 -33.44 -22.93 -6.60
N GLU A 259 -33.31 -21.75 -6.03
CA GLU A 259 -32.08 -20.97 -6.01
C GLU A 259 -31.70 -20.55 -4.60
N LEU A 260 -30.40 -20.35 -4.36
CA LEU A 260 -29.90 -19.78 -3.11
C LEU A 260 -28.67 -18.89 -3.31
N LYS A 261 -28.40 -18.06 -2.29
CA LYS A 261 -27.17 -17.31 -2.07
C LYS A 261 -26.68 -17.53 -0.64
N PHE A 262 -25.40 -17.25 -0.41
CA PHE A 262 -24.89 -17.04 0.95
C PHE A 262 -25.00 -15.55 1.26
N ARG A 263 -25.50 -15.20 2.45
CA ARG A 263 -25.71 -13.82 2.85
C ARG A 263 -25.12 -13.59 4.24
N ALA A 264 -24.34 -12.52 4.38
CA ALA A 264 -23.74 -12.17 5.64
C ALA A 264 -24.69 -11.28 6.45
N ASN A 265 -24.68 -11.44 7.79
CA ASN A 265 -25.38 -10.57 8.73
C ASN A 265 -26.88 -10.36 8.46
N ASN A 266 -27.56 -11.29 7.77
CA ASN A 266 -28.95 -11.14 7.33
C ASN A 266 -29.20 -9.89 6.47
N ASP A 267 -28.17 -9.36 5.80
CA ASP A 267 -28.23 -8.12 5.03
C ASP A 267 -27.61 -8.28 3.64
N TRP A 268 -28.12 -7.53 2.66
CA TRP A 268 -27.66 -7.63 1.27
C TRP A 268 -26.30 -6.98 1.02
N GLY A 269 -25.77 -6.18 1.95
CA GLY A 269 -24.48 -5.51 1.80
C GLY A 269 -23.29 -6.45 1.60
N MET A 270 -23.40 -7.71 1.97
CA MET A 270 -22.44 -8.76 1.61
C MET A 270 -23.15 -10.08 1.35
N ASN A 271 -23.21 -10.47 0.08
CA ASN A 271 -23.76 -11.74 -0.34
C ASN A 271 -22.86 -12.39 -1.42
N LEU A 272 -22.83 -13.72 -1.43
CA LEU A 272 -22.01 -14.50 -2.34
C LEU A 272 -22.88 -15.37 -3.24
N GLY A 273 -22.56 -15.35 -4.52
CA GLY A 273 -23.17 -16.14 -5.58
C GLY A 273 -22.12 -16.64 -6.58
N GLY A 274 -22.55 -17.22 -7.70
CA GLY A 274 -21.71 -17.77 -8.75
C GLY A 274 -21.75 -19.30 -8.77
N THR A 275 -20.58 -19.92 -8.80
CA THR A 275 -20.46 -21.39 -8.73
C THR A 275 -19.95 -21.81 -7.37
N SER A 276 -20.28 -23.02 -6.92
CA SER A 276 -19.78 -23.51 -5.62
C SER A 276 -18.25 -23.55 -5.57
N SER A 277 -17.56 -23.78 -6.69
CA SER A 277 -16.09 -23.74 -6.76
C SER A 277 -15.48 -22.33 -6.88
N ALA A 278 -16.28 -21.30 -7.17
CA ALA A 278 -15.84 -19.93 -7.35
C ALA A 278 -17.01 -18.99 -7.05
N LEU A 279 -17.15 -18.66 -5.77
CA LEU A 279 -18.11 -17.69 -5.29
C LEU A 279 -17.51 -16.29 -5.39
N VAL A 280 -18.34 -15.32 -5.77
CA VAL A 280 -17.98 -13.91 -5.88
C VAL A 280 -19.03 -13.04 -5.18
N LEU A 281 -18.61 -11.87 -4.72
CA LEU A 281 -19.52 -10.85 -4.17
C LEU A 281 -20.57 -10.50 -5.22
N ASP A 282 -21.83 -10.44 -4.78
CA ASP A 282 -22.99 -10.12 -5.61
C ASP A 282 -23.21 -11.01 -6.84
N GLY A 283 -22.52 -12.16 -6.92
CA GLY A 283 -22.63 -13.07 -8.05
C GLY A 283 -24.02 -13.67 -8.25
N ASP A 284 -24.24 -14.36 -9.37
CA ASP A 284 -25.52 -14.99 -9.70
C ASP A 284 -25.98 -16.02 -8.63
N ASN A 285 -27.28 -16.30 -8.56
CA ASN A 285 -27.77 -17.30 -7.60
C ASN A 285 -27.25 -18.72 -7.92
N LEU A 286 -26.96 -19.51 -6.89
CA LEU A 286 -26.66 -20.94 -7.03
C LEU A 286 -27.97 -21.72 -7.24
N LYS A 287 -27.97 -22.68 -8.17
CA LYS A 287 -29.13 -23.52 -8.47
C LYS A 287 -29.10 -24.85 -7.72
N ILE A 288 -30.24 -25.21 -7.13
CA ILE A 288 -30.51 -26.50 -6.51
C ILE A 288 -31.45 -27.30 -7.42
N TYR A 289 -30.94 -28.39 -7.98
CA TYR A 289 -31.66 -29.16 -9.00
C TYR A 289 -32.52 -30.30 -8.42
N ALA A 290 -32.31 -30.68 -7.17
CA ALA A 290 -33.04 -31.78 -6.54
C ALA A 290 -33.36 -31.43 -5.09
N ALA A 291 -34.61 -31.65 -4.69
CA ALA A 291 -34.97 -31.53 -3.27
C ALA A 291 -34.28 -32.63 -2.44
N GLY A 292 -33.99 -32.34 -1.18
CA GLY A 292 -33.41 -33.28 -0.23
C GLY A 292 -32.66 -32.59 0.90
N THR A 293 -32.09 -33.40 1.79
CA THR A 293 -31.22 -32.91 2.87
C THR A 293 -29.81 -32.71 2.35
N TYR A 294 -29.23 -31.54 2.61
CA TYR A 294 -27.87 -31.19 2.20
C TYR A 294 -26.98 -30.90 3.42
N ASP A 295 -25.74 -31.36 3.36
CA ASP A 295 -24.63 -30.80 4.14
C ASP A 295 -23.95 -29.72 3.29
N ILE A 296 -23.94 -28.49 3.81
CA ILE A 296 -23.43 -27.30 3.15
C ILE A 296 -22.24 -26.77 3.93
N GLU A 297 -21.12 -26.57 3.26
CA GLU A 297 -19.94 -25.89 3.79
C GLU A 297 -19.65 -24.65 2.96
N LEU A 298 -19.39 -23.52 3.62
CA LEU A 298 -18.87 -22.29 3.00
C LEU A 298 -17.45 -22.09 3.52
N HIS A 299 -16.50 -22.00 2.60
CA HIS A 299 -15.09 -21.76 2.90
C HIS A 299 -14.71 -20.35 2.48
N LEU A 300 -14.20 -19.59 3.44
CA LEU A 300 -13.69 -18.26 3.20
C LEU A 300 -12.17 -18.36 3.24
N LYS A 301 -11.50 -18.03 2.13
CA LYS A 301 -10.05 -17.85 2.10
C LYS A 301 -9.77 -16.39 1.74
N PRO A 302 -8.66 -15.81 2.23
CA PRO A 302 -8.23 -14.50 1.75
C PRO A 302 -8.21 -14.49 0.21
N GLY A 303 -9.02 -13.62 -0.40
CA GLY A 303 -9.14 -13.46 -1.85
C GLY A 303 -9.92 -14.55 -2.61
N ALA A 304 -10.51 -15.55 -1.96
CA ALA A 304 -11.30 -16.59 -2.64
C ALA A 304 -12.39 -17.20 -1.75
N PHE A 305 -13.59 -17.36 -2.31
CA PHE A 305 -14.72 -17.98 -1.62
C PHE A 305 -15.16 -19.23 -2.38
N THR A 306 -15.39 -20.32 -1.64
CA THR A 306 -15.92 -21.58 -2.21
C THR A 306 -16.96 -22.18 -1.28
N ALA A 307 -17.77 -23.08 -1.81
CA ALA A 307 -18.72 -23.86 -1.06
C ALA A 307 -18.77 -25.30 -1.55
N THR A 308 -19.20 -26.18 -0.65
CA THR A 308 -19.53 -27.58 -0.95
C THR A 308 -20.99 -27.79 -0.57
N LEU A 309 -21.78 -28.35 -1.50
CA LEU A 309 -23.19 -28.72 -1.26
C LEU A 309 -23.34 -30.22 -1.53
N THR A 310 -23.39 -31.02 -0.48
CA THR A 310 -23.47 -32.48 -0.58
C THR A 310 -24.86 -32.96 -0.18
N LYS A 311 -25.61 -33.49 -1.14
CA LYS A 311 -26.90 -34.15 -0.87
C LYS A 311 -26.67 -35.49 -0.15
N LYS A 312 -27.44 -35.75 0.90
CA LYS A 312 -27.46 -37.05 1.60
C LYS A 312 -28.25 -38.12 0.85
#